data_AF-A0A359LXT8-F1
#
_entry.id   AF-A0A359LXT8-F1
#
_cell.length_a   1.000
_cell.length_b   1.000
_cell.length_c   1.000
_cell.angle_alpha   90.00
_cell.angle_beta   90.00
_cell.angle_gamma   90.00
#
_symmetry.space_group_name_H-M   'P 1'
#
loop_
_entity.id
_entity.type
_entity.pdbx_description
1 polymer ?
#
loop_
_entity_poly.entity_id
_entity_poly.type
_entity_poly.pdbx_seq_one_letter_code
_entity_poly.pdbx_strand_id
1 'polypeptide(L)'
;MNVLAKCNRTRLGGEETVLDSLVELFEIRGDRIFAKVPPSLKVDVQNCVASGQFFPVSGALHEIGKPNFQEAGSYKTPDGYGNLQITFFTDGNEWLTDIDIDDAGGLAHVFQVLRNWISGRPTHPYDIHQILLYHQELDPLYKLILRDEPARA
;
A
#
# COMPACT_ATOMS: atom_id res chain seq x y z
N MET A 1 -8.66 -7.65 0.58
CA MET A 1 -7.81 -6.80 1.43
C MET A 1 -6.43 -6.68 0.78
N ASN A 2 -6.32 -5.96 -0.34
CA ASN A 2 -5.05 -5.86 -1.09
C ASN A 2 -3.93 -5.24 -0.26
N VAL A 3 -4.19 -4.05 0.31
CA VAL A 3 -3.19 -3.28 1.05
C VAL A 3 -2.70 -4.04 2.27
N LEU A 4 -3.60 -4.68 3.01
CA LEU A 4 -3.23 -5.45 4.18
C LEU A 4 -2.45 -6.74 3.83
N ALA A 5 -2.77 -7.40 2.71
CA ALA A 5 -1.95 -8.49 2.20
C ALA A 5 -0.53 -8.00 1.89
N LYS A 6 -0.41 -6.86 1.21
CA LYS A 6 0.88 -6.25 0.90
C LYS A 6 1.64 -5.82 2.16
N CYS A 7 0.98 -5.20 3.13
CA CYS A 7 1.57 -4.86 4.42
C CYS A 7 2.13 -6.09 5.14
N ASN A 8 1.41 -7.23 5.10
CA ASN A 8 1.88 -8.49 5.69
C ASN A 8 3.08 -9.10 4.94
N ARG A 9 3.23 -8.79 3.66
CA ARG A 9 4.35 -9.28 2.84
C ARG A 9 5.60 -8.42 2.97
N THR A 10 5.44 -7.14 3.29
CA THR A 10 6.52 -6.15 3.36
C THR A 10 7.20 -6.18 4.73
N ARG A 11 8.45 -6.65 4.77
CA ARG A 11 9.27 -6.78 5.99
C ARG A 11 9.99 -5.47 6.35
N LEU A 12 10.21 -5.26 7.64
CA LEU A 12 10.93 -4.12 8.23
C LEU A 12 12.36 -4.50 8.67
N GLY A 13 13.16 -5.05 7.75
CA GLY A 13 14.55 -5.45 8.03
C GLY A 13 14.74 -6.72 8.88
N GLY A 14 13.66 -7.26 9.46
CA GLY A 14 13.65 -8.51 10.24
C GLY A 14 12.43 -9.38 9.93
N GLU A 15 11.93 -10.10 10.95
CA GLU A 15 10.69 -10.89 10.83
C GLU A 15 9.43 -10.03 10.92
N GLU A 16 9.49 -8.83 11.47
CA GLU A 16 8.33 -7.93 11.54
C GLU A 16 7.94 -7.40 10.15
N THR A 17 6.63 -7.23 9.97
CA THR A 17 6.01 -6.70 8.76
C THR A 17 5.40 -5.33 9.02
N VAL A 18 5.06 -4.60 7.95
CA VAL A 18 4.28 -3.36 8.09
C VAL A 18 2.94 -3.63 8.78
N LEU A 19 2.32 -4.79 8.54
CA LEU A 19 1.04 -5.15 9.15
C LEU A 19 1.14 -5.25 10.68
N ASP A 20 2.25 -5.78 11.21
CA ASP A 20 2.46 -5.96 12.65
C ASP A 20 2.51 -4.62 13.41
N SER A 21 2.80 -3.52 12.71
CA SER A 21 2.84 -2.17 13.27
C SER A 21 1.52 -1.40 13.17
N LEU A 22 0.48 -1.95 12.53
CA LEU A 22 -0.82 -1.27 12.43
C LEU A 22 -1.62 -1.47 13.73
N VAL A 23 -1.87 -0.38 14.45
CA VAL A 23 -2.58 -0.42 15.74
C VAL A 23 -4.09 -0.36 15.55
N GLU A 24 -4.55 0.56 14.70
CA GLU A 24 -5.98 0.80 14.47
C GLU A 24 -6.19 1.30 13.05
N LEU A 25 -7.04 0.62 12.27
CA LEU A 25 -7.54 1.13 11.00
C LEU A 25 -8.74 2.03 11.26
N PHE A 26 -8.67 3.29 10.85
CA PHE A 26 -9.78 4.23 11.05
C PHE A 26 -10.47 4.64 9.74
N GLU A 27 -9.87 4.37 8.58
CA GLU A 27 -10.50 4.57 7.28
C GLU A 27 -9.95 3.59 6.23
N ILE A 28 -10.81 3.17 5.30
CA ILE A 28 -10.44 2.43 4.09
C ILE A 28 -11.06 3.18 2.91
N ARG A 29 -10.24 3.58 1.94
CA ARG A 29 -10.66 4.35 0.76
C ARG A 29 -10.12 3.68 -0.50
N GLY A 30 -10.92 2.81 -1.10
CA GLY A 30 -10.53 2.11 -2.32
C GLY A 30 -9.31 1.20 -2.10
N ASP A 31 -8.18 1.58 -2.67
CA ASP A 31 -6.88 0.91 -2.64
C ASP A 31 -5.94 1.47 -1.55
N ARG A 32 -6.48 2.28 -0.63
CA ARG A 32 -5.76 2.95 0.44
C ARG A 32 -6.36 2.60 1.80
N ILE A 33 -5.52 2.49 2.82
CA ILE A 33 -5.92 2.37 4.23
C ILE A 33 -5.29 3.48 5.04
N PHE A 34 -5.99 3.92 6.07
CA PHE A 34 -5.48 4.90 7.01
C PHE A 34 -5.44 4.29 8.40
N ALA A 35 -4.27 4.37 9.04
CA ALA A 35 -3.99 3.63 10.25
C ALA A 35 -3.23 4.45 11.28
N LYS A 36 -3.54 4.23 12.56
CA LYS A 36 -2.67 4.61 13.68
C LYS A 36 -1.52 3.63 13.78
N VAL A 37 -0.31 4.15 13.98
CA VAL A 37 0.92 3.37 14.03
C VAL A 37 1.82 3.86 15.18
N PRO A 38 2.77 3.04 15.68
CA PRO A 38 3.77 3.54 16.60
C PRO A 38 4.82 4.40 15.86
N PRO A 39 5.52 5.32 16.56
CA PRO A 39 6.63 6.06 15.97
C PRO A 39 7.78 5.17 15.47
N SER A 40 7.94 3.97 16.04
CA SER A 40 8.96 3.00 15.63
C SER A 40 8.84 2.60 14.17
N LEU A 41 7.61 2.44 13.64
CA LEU A 41 7.40 2.07 12.24
C LEU A 41 8.11 3.02 11.27
N LYS A 42 8.08 4.34 11.55
CA LYS A 42 8.80 5.31 10.71
C LYS A 42 10.32 5.11 10.78
N VAL A 43 10.85 4.87 11.98
CA VAL A 43 12.28 4.61 12.17
C VAL A 43 12.69 3.34 11.42
N ASP A 44 11.87 2.29 11.50
CA ASP A 44 12.14 1.02 10.83
C ASP A 44 12.10 1.15 9.32
N VAL A 45 11.11 1.88 8.78
CA VAL A 45 11.04 2.21 7.35
C VAL A 45 12.26 3.03 6.91
N GLN A 46 12.71 4.00 7.72
CA GLN A 46 13.91 4.78 7.44
C GLN A 46 15.18 3.91 7.44
N ASN A 47 15.30 2.96 8.36
CA ASN A 47 16.40 2.00 8.37
C ASN A 47 16.38 1.10 7.12
N CYS A 48 15.18 0.74 6.65
CA CYS A 48 14.98 -0.03 5.44
C CYS A 48 15.33 0.74 4.14
N VAL A 49 15.52 2.06 4.21
CA VAL A 49 16.07 2.82 3.07
C VAL A 49 17.53 2.43 2.82
N ALA A 50 18.31 2.20 3.88
CA ALA A 50 19.72 1.81 3.74
C ALA A 50 19.88 0.39 3.14
N SER A 51 18.91 -0.50 3.36
CA SER A 51 18.86 -1.84 2.77
C SER A 51 18.23 -1.88 1.37
N GLY A 52 17.75 -0.75 0.86
CA GLY A 52 17.08 -0.65 -0.44
C GLY A 52 15.67 -1.25 -0.47
N GLN A 53 15.09 -1.60 0.69
CA GLN A 53 13.72 -2.11 0.79
C GLN A 53 12.68 -0.99 0.67
N PHE A 54 13.07 0.25 0.94
CA PHE A 54 12.29 1.44 0.70
C PHE A 54 13.15 2.54 0.07
N PHE A 55 12.51 3.52 -0.55
CA PHE A 55 13.13 4.77 -0.97
C PHE A 55 12.19 5.96 -0.69
N PRO A 56 12.73 7.15 -0.37
CA PRO A 56 11.92 8.32 -0.10
C PRO A 56 11.25 8.83 -1.39
N VAL A 57 10.00 9.27 -1.26
CA VAL A 57 9.19 9.85 -2.33
C VAL A 57 8.43 11.08 -1.82
N SER A 58 7.78 11.83 -2.71
CA SER A 58 6.91 12.93 -2.31
C SER A 58 5.57 12.40 -1.83
N GLY A 59 5.13 12.81 -0.64
CA GLY A 59 3.80 12.53 -0.10
C GLY A 59 2.73 13.56 -0.47
N ALA A 60 3.01 14.49 -1.40
CA ALA A 60 2.16 15.68 -1.64
C ALA A 60 0.72 15.38 -2.08
N LEU A 61 0.43 14.16 -2.54
CA LEU A 61 -0.93 13.71 -2.90
C LEU A 61 -1.65 12.96 -1.77
N HIS A 62 -0.96 12.72 -0.65
CA HIS A 62 -1.51 12.05 0.53
C HIS A 62 -2.01 13.09 1.51
N GLU A 63 -3.17 12.82 2.07
CA GLU A 63 -3.79 13.67 3.09
C GLU A 63 -4.47 12.78 4.13
N ILE A 64 -4.36 13.16 5.40
CA ILE A 64 -4.93 12.38 6.50
C ILE A 64 -6.33 12.87 6.90
N GLY A 65 -6.79 14.00 6.34
CA GLY A 65 -8.10 14.61 6.62
C GLY A 65 -8.34 15.02 8.09
N LYS A 66 -7.33 14.90 8.96
CA LYS A 66 -7.39 15.25 10.39
C LYS A 66 -6.63 16.55 10.67
N PRO A 67 -7.20 17.47 11.47
CA PRO A 67 -6.56 18.73 11.79
C PRO A 67 -5.27 18.50 12.59
N ASN A 68 -4.31 19.43 12.47
CA ASN A 68 -3.04 19.48 13.22
C ASN A 68 -2.01 18.38 12.92
N PHE A 69 -2.32 17.44 12.02
CA PHE A 69 -1.35 16.48 11.54
C PHE A 69 -0.54 17.04 10.37
N GLN A 70 0.78 16.90 10.43
CA GLN A 70 1.71 17.33 9.39
C GLN A 70 2.35 16.11 8.72
N GLU A 71 2.61 16.19 7.43
CA GLU A 71 3.37 15.16 6.70
C GLU A 71 4.76 15.01 7.33
N ALA A 72 5.12 13.77 7.67
CA ALA A 72 6.36 13.40 8.34
C ALA A 72 7.20 12.45 7.48
N GLY A 73 7.04 12.52 6.16
CA GLY A 73 7.78 11.75 5.17
C GLY A 73 6.96 10.65 4.51
N SER A 74 7.33 10.35 3.26
CA SER A 74 6.71 9.31 2.45
C SER A 74 7.77 8.39 1.86
N TYR A 75 7.48 7.10 1.85
CA TYR A 75 8.41 6.04 1.46
C TYR A 75 7.70 4.99 0.63
N LYS A 76 8.38 4.48 -0.40
CA LYS A 76 7.84 3.48 -1.32
C LYS A 76 8.76 2.27 -1.43
N THR A 77 8.21 1.06 -1.55
CA THR A 77 8.99 -0.16 -1.84
C THR A 77 9.45 -0.18 -3.31
N PRO A 78 10.54 -0.86 -3.68
CA PRO A 78 11.09 -0.86 -5.06
C PRO A 78 10.44 -1.85 -6.02
N ASP A 79 9.24 -2.37 -5.72
CA ASP A 79 8.56 -3.36 -6.58
C ASP A 79 8.40 -2.83 -8.02
N GLY A 80 8.48 -3.69 -9.03
CA GLY A 80 8.20 -3.26 -10.41
C GLY A 80 6.73 -2.86 -10.60
N TYR A 81 5.83 -3.56 -9.88
CA TYR A 81 4.38 -3.36 -9.89
C TYR A 81 3.84 -3.56 -8.49
N GLY A 82 2.85 -2.75 -8.10
CA GLY A 82 2.20 -2.89 -6.79
C GLY A 82 3.07 -2.43 -5.64
N ASN A 83 3.77 -1.31 -5.80
CA ASN A 83 4.63 -0.74 -4.77
C ASN A 83 3.78 -0.31 -3.58
N LEU A 84 4.20 -0.69 -2.38
CA LEU A 84 3.60 -0.18 -1.16
C LEU A 84 4.18 1.21 -0.90
N GLN A 85 3.33 2.22 -0.81
CA GLN A 85 3.72 3.56 -0.37
C GLN A 85 3.09 3.84 1.00
N ILE A 86 3.92 4.36 1.92
CA ILE A 86 3.55 4.69 3.29
C ILE A 86 3.89 6.16 3.49
N THR A 87 2.87 6.99 3.67
CA THR A 87 3.05 8.39 4.04
C THR A 87 2.68 8.58 5.49
N PHE A 88 3.64 9.07 6.27
CA PHE A 88 3.50 9.30 7.70
C PHE A 88 2.97 10.69 7.98
N PHE A 89 2.15 10.80 9.01
CA PHE A 89 1.68 12.07 9.55
C PHE A 89 1.80 12.07 11.07
N THR A 90 2.11 13.23 11.65
CA THR A 90 2.16 13.38 13.11
C THR A 90 1.71 14.78 13.56
N ASP A 91 1.14 14.86 14.75
CA ASP A 91 0.89 16.11 15.49
C ASP A 91 1.91 16.33 16.63
N GLY A 92 2.94 15.47 16.71
CA GLY A 92 3.94 15.43 17.77
C GLY A 92 3.66 14.41 18.88
N ASN A 93 2.41 13.96 19.05
CA ASN A 93 2.03 12.96 20.05
C ASN A 93 1.60 11.64 19.39
N GLU A 94 0.78 11.72 18.35
CA GLU A 94 0.25 10.59 17.61
C GLU A 94 0.90 10.45 16.24
N TRP A 95 0.91 9.22 15.75
CA TRP A 95 1.45 8.86 14.44
C TRP A 95 0.38 8.13 13.64
N LEU A 96 0.10 8.67 12.47
CA LEU A 96 -0.87 8.14 11.53
C LEU A 96 -0.18 7.87 10.20
N THR A 97 -0.79 7.00 9.40
CA THR A 97 -0.32 6.67 8.07
C THR A 97 -1.46 6.68 7.08
N ASP A 98 -1.14 7.11 5.87
CA ASP A 98 -1.89 6.85 4.64
C ASP A 98 -1.06 5.84 3.83
N ILE A 99 -1.60 4.63 3.67
CA ILE A 99 -0.92 3.50 3.04
C ILE A 99 -1.71 3.08 1.80
N ASP A 100 -1.05 3.07 0.65
CA ASP A 100 -1.64 2.65 -0.62
C ASP A 100 -0.71 1.75 -1.43
N ILE A 101 -1.28 1.15 -2.47
CA ILE A 101 -0.54 0.36 -3.45
C ILE A 101 -0.62 1.10 -4.79
N ASP A 102 0.53 1.51 -5.30
CA ASP A 102 0.62 2.09 -6.64
C ASP A 102 0.88 1.03 -7.70
N ASP A 103 0.31 1.21 -8.88
CA ASP A 103 0.38 0.26 -9.98
C ASP A 103 1.78 0.14 -10.62
N ALA A 104 2.52 1.24 -10.72
CA ALA A 104 3.79 1.30 -11.44
C ALA A 104 4.88 2.09 -10.69
N GLY A 105 5.92 1.37 -10.28
CA GLY A 105 7.20 1.92 -9.86
C GLY A 105 8.13 2.15 -11.04
N GLY A 106 7.84 3.13 -11.90
CA GLY A 106 8.79 3.65 -12.91
C GLY A 106 9.30 2.66 -13.98
N LEU A 107 8.92 2.91 -15.24
CA LEU A 107 9.57 2.40 -16.46
C LEU A 107 9.59 0.86 -16.68
N ALA A 108 8.43 0.21 -16.72
CA ALA A 108 8.24 -0.95 -17.59
C ALA A 108 6.77 -1.11 -18.01
N HIS A 109 6.52 -0.86 -19.29
CA HIS A 109 5.40 -1.30 -20.13
C HIS A 109 4.55 -2.51 -19.63
N VAL A 110 3.53 -2.31 -18.78
CA VAL A 110 2.49 -3.36 -18.55
C VAL A 110 1.28 -3.22 -19.46
N PHE A 111 1.28 -2.23 -20.35
CA PHE A 111 0.06 -1.85 -21.07
C PHE A 111 0.17 -1.95 -22.59
N GLN A 112 0.94 -2.91 -23.11
CA GLN A 112 0.53 -3.53 -24.38
C GLN A 112 -0.60 -4.57 -24.16
N VAL A 113 -0.90 -4.96 -22.91
CA VAL A 113 -1.84 -6.07 -22.62
C VAL A 113 -3.11 -5.66 -21.85
N LEU A 114 -3.15 -4.55 -21.11
CA LEU A 114 -4.38 -4.05 -20.47
C LEU A 114 -4.98 -2.89 -21.29
N ARG A 115 -5.74 -3.24 -22.33
CA ARG A 115 -6.01 -2.38 -23.49
C ARG A 115 -6.94 -1.16 -23.30
N ASN A 116 -6.96 -0.43 -22.16
CA ASN A 116 -7.60 0.92 -22.04
C ASN A 116 -7.48 1.54 -20.62
N TRP A 117 -6.28 1.84 -20.11
CA TRP A 117 -6.18 2.62 -18.87
C TRP A 117 -5.10 3.69 -18.92
N ILE A 118 -5.38 4.74 -19.72
CA ILE A 118 -4.68 6.03 -19.68
C ILE A 118 -5.76 7.06 -19.38
N SER A 119 -5.92 7.45 -18.11
CA SER A 119 -6.86 8.53 -17.76
C SER A 119 -6.50 9.37 -16.54
N GLY A 120 -5.36 9.11 -15.87
CA GLY A 120 -5.00 9.84 -14.64
C GLY A 120 -6.02 9.66 -13.51
N ARG A 121 -6.74 8.53 -13.51
CA ARG A 121 -7.72 8.17 -12.49
C ARG A 121 -7.02 7.40 -11.37
N PRO A 122 -7.55 7.45 -10.13
CA PRO A 122 -7.07 6.60 -9.04
C PRO A 122 -7.05 5.13 -9.45
N THR A 123 -6.01 4.40 -9.05
CA THR A 123 -5.85 2.97 -9.35
C THR A 123 -7.05 2.18 -8.84
N HIS A 124 -7.65 1.38 -9.73
CA HIS A 124 -8.83 0.64 -9.33
C HIS A 124 -8.42 -0.53 -8.41
N PRO A 125 -9.10 -0.77 -7.27
CA PRO A 125 -8.76 -1.87 -6.36
C PRO A 125 -8.74 -3.26 -7.03
N TYR A 126 -9.48 -3.43 -8.14
CA TYR A 126 -9.47 -4.67 -8.91
C TYR A 126 -8.19 -4.84 -9.75
N ASP A 127 -7.58 -3.75 -10.22
CA ASP A 127 -6.31 -3.81 -10.93
C ASP A 127 -5.20 -4.19 -9.94
N ILE A 128 -5.20 -3.60 -8.75
CA ILE A 128 -4.29 -3.98 -7.66
C ILE A 128 -4.42 -5.47 -7.32
N HIS A 129 -5.64 -6.00 -7.24
CA HIS A 129 -5.84 -7.43 -7.00
C HIS A 129 -5.17 -8.29 -8.08
N GLN A 130 -5.29 -7.93 -9.37
CA GLN A 130 -4.61 -8.66 -10.43
C GLN A 130 -3.09 -8.52 -10.34
N ILE A 131 -2.59 -7.32 -9.99
CA ILE A 131 -1.14 -7.08 -9.80
C ILE A 131 -0.59 -7.96 -8.69
N LEU A 132 -1.25 -8.00 -7.53
CA LEU A 132 -0.82 -8.82 -6.41
C LEU A 132 -0.78 -10.31 -6.77
N LEU A 133 -1.81 -10.81 -7.48
CA LEU A 133 -1.84 -12.21 -7.91
C LEU A 133 -0.77 -12.57 -8.94
N TYR A 134 -0.64 -11.78 -10.02
CA TYR A 134 0.17 -12.17 -11.17
C TYR A 134 1.61 -11.69 -11.13
N HIS A 135 1.91 -10.61 -10.42
CA HIS A 135 3.25 -10.04 -10.37
C HIS A 135 3.95 -10.22 -9.02
N GLN A 136 3.18 -10.39 -7.94
CA GLN A 136 3.73 -10.59 -6.61
C GLN A 136 3.43 -11.97 -6.02
N GLU A 137 2.66 -12.80 -6.74
CA GLU A 137 2.22 -14.13 -6.29
C GLU A 137 1.60 -14.10 -4.88
N LEU A 138 0.87 -13.03 -4.58
CA LEU A 138 0.32 -12.72 -3.27
C LEU A 138 -1.19 -12.91 -3.26
N ASP A 139 -1.72 -13.67 -2.29
CA ASP A 139 -3.16 -13.79 -2.05
C ASP A 139 -3.73 -12.44 -1.57
N PRO A 140 -4.64 -11.80 -2.32
CA PRO A 140 -5.21 -10.50 -1.95
C PRO A 140 -6.24 -10.58 -0.80
N LEU A 141 -6.48 -11.78 -0.25
CA LEU A 141 -7.38 -12.07 0.87
C LEU A 141 -8.87 -11.89 0.54
N TYR A 142 -9.22 -11.96 -0.75
CA TYR A 142 -10.60 -12.06 -1.22
C TYR A 142 -10.62 -12.67 -2.63
N LYS A 143 -11.80 -13.13 -3.05
CA LYS A 143 -12.02 -13.66 -4.40
C LYS A 143 -13.03 -12.78 -5.13
N LEU A 144 -12.78 -12.54 -6.41
CA LEU A 144 -13.77 -11.97 -7.32
C LEU A 144 -14.67 -13.09 -7.84
N ILE A 145 -15.89 -13.16 -7.32
CA ILE A 145 -16.90 -14.14 -7.75
C ILE A 145 -17.76 -13.49 -8.84
N LEU A 146 -17.68 -14.00 -10.07
CA LEU A 146 -18.42 -13.44 -11.22
C LEU A 146 -19.85 -14.01 -11.35
N ARG A 147 -20.06 -15.23 -10.88
CA ARG A 147 -21.37 -15.92 -10.73
C ARG A 147 -21.24 -16.97 -9.63
N ASP A 148 -22.29 -17.19 -8.87
CA ASP A 148 -22.38 -18.37 -8.01
C ASP A 148 -22.45 -19.63 -8.88
N GLU A 149 -21.72 -20.70 -8.50
CA GLU A 149 -22.09 -22.02 -9.01
C GLU A 149 -23.49 -22.36 -8.45
N PRO A 150 -24.46 -22.75 -9.28
CA PRO A 150 -25.71 -23.26 -8.74
C PRO A 150 -25.38 -24.45 -7.84
N ALA A 151 -25.88 -24.41 -6.60
CA ALA A 151 -25.70 -25.50 -5.65
C ALA A 151 -26.02 -26.82 -6.35
N ARG A 152 -25.04 -27.74 -6.40
CA ARG A 152 -25.30 -29.10 -6.86
C ARG A 152 -26.26 -29.73 -5.85
N ALA A 153 -27.48 -30.00 -6.32
CA ALA A 153 -28.50 -30.75 -5.59
C ALA A 153 -28.04 -32.19 -5.32
#